data_AF-A0A9P5JLW9-F1
#
_entry.id   AF-A0A9P5JLW9-F1
#
_cell.length_a   1.000
_cell.length_b   1.000
_cell.length_c   1.000
_cell.angle_alpha   90.00
_cell.angle_beta   90.00
_cell.angle_gamma   90.00
#
_symmetry.space_group_name_H-M   'P 1'
#
loop_
_entity.id
_entity.type
_entity.pdbx_description
1 polymer ?
#
loop_
_entity_poly.entity_id
_entity_poly.type
_entity_poly.pdbx_seq_one_letter_code
_entity_poly.pdbx_strand_id
1 'polypeptide(L)'
;MDKWRSNESIFGVGGKKGKSTEHLRDAEIALQQGKPSMAQEHLRKAMKADPTNLDALMLQASISSAPTLPALRAIEKTGRKALLETLGPDAFDDDGESVGHYWGLIETRPYIRVLTALRETCAMQNKWAEAVKWAVECLRLCPNDNLGVREYLPLYLIYQKRYLEALSFIMNWIDDEESPERGGIDFQGKSASDYDPTLSGTSGARLRKNIEGGFDSFNIYNGARAAFELYGDCEMSRCFLRTAAKINPYILRRIVGRADIPDDFCRHPRTVDGIDAAIDYLYVGQRSWYTNEKVLDWMNNDRVTSKITRLLCSNPPCGKREATACSYQACSKCKEVVYCSRNCQVSSNVHFGSPQAPTPRRCFLQVAHWKLPGDEGHKKKCKAVVDYQKQMETYSTTPGRAPNQMGDPPSGFPTNLLLDAMKAMGGGGI
;
A
#
# COMPACT_ATOMS: atom_id res chain seq x y z
N MET A 1 26.13 8.57 22.71
CA MET A 1 25.41 9.76 22.22
C MET A 1 24.40 9.27 21.20
N ASP A 2 23.16 9.05 21.65
CA ASP A 2 22.08 8.45 20.88
C ASP A 2 21.53 9.45 19.86
N LYS A 3 21.76 9.19 18.56
CA LYS A 3 21.41 10.12 17.48
C LYS A 3 20.11 9.79 16.73
N TRP A 4 19.25 8.96 17.33
CA TRP A 4 18.02 8.44 16.69
C TRP A 4 16.84 8.39 17.66
N ARG A 5 16.44 9.55 18.19
CA ARG A 5 15.20 9.69 18.96
C ARG A 5 14.17 10.34 18.04
N SER A 6 13.21 9.57 17.53
CA SER A 6 12.02 10.14 16.87
C SER A 6 11.35 11.14 17.81
N ASN A 7 10.67 12.16 17.29
CA ASN A 7 9.96 13.13 18.14
C ASN A 7 9.03 12.42 19.15
N GLU A 8 8.37 11.34 18.75
CA GLU A 8 7.54 10.52 19.65
C GLU A 8 8.32 9.85 20.78
N SER A 9 9.59 9.49 20.58
CA SER A 9 10.43 8.98 21.67
C SER A 9 10.84 10.07 22.67
N ILE A 10 10.83 11.34 22.25
CA ILE A 10 11.13 12.51 23.10
C ILE A 10 9.89 12.96 23.87
N PHE A 11 8.71 12.92 23.24
CA PHE A 11 7.44 13.41 23.79
C PHE A 11 6.52 12.31 24.35
N GLY A 12 6.88 11.04 24.17
CA GLY A 12 6.02 9.89 24.44
C GLY A 12 5.12 9.58 23.24
N VAL A 13 4.70 8.32 23.09
CA VAL A 13 3.71 7.93 22.08
C VAL A 13 2.44 8.76 22.35
N GLY A 14 2.05 9.61 21.40
CA GLY A 14 0.88 10.49 21.53
C GLY A 14 1.06 11.78 22.32
N GLY A 15 2.29 12.26 22.51
CA GLY A 15 2.57 13.61 23.03
C GLY A 15 2.43 13.76 24.55
N LYS A 16 1.93 12.74 25.25
CA LYS A 16 1.82 12.73 26.72
C LYS A 16 2.94 11.89 27.36
N LYS A 17 3.72 12.53 28.22
CA LYS A 17 4.63 11.83 29.15
C LYS A 17 3.88 11.43 30.41
N GLY A 18 4.12 10.23 30.91
CA GLY A 18 3.62 9.81 32.22
C GLY A 18 3.43 8.31 32.35
N LYS A 19 2.89 7.91 33.51
CA LYS A 19 2.67 6.50 33.88
C LYS A 19 1.83 5.73 32.86
N SER A 20 0.89 6.38 32.18
CA SER A 20 0.09 5.73 31.15
C SER A 20 0.96 5.25 29.98
N THR A 21 1.86 6.11 29.49
CA THR A 21 2.79 5.82 28.39
C THR A 21 3.83 4.76 28.76
N GLU A 22 4.30 4.77 30.00
CA GLU A 22 5.19 3.72 30.52
C GLU A 22 4.49 2.35 30.52
N HIS A 23 3.27 2.28 31.04
CA HIS A 23 2.49 1.04 31.04
C HIS A 23 2.10 0.58 29.63
N LEU A 24 1.83 1.50 28.69
CA LEU A 24 1.61 1.15 27.28
C LEU A 24 2.87 0.48 26.69
N ARG A 25 4.05 1.05 26.93
CA ARG A 25 5.32 0.47 26.47
C ARG A 25 5.57 -0.91 27.07
N ASP A 26 5.28 -1.10 28.35
CA ASP A 26 5.38 -2.42 28.98
C ASP A 26 4.43 -3.44 28.32
N ALA A 27 3.22 -3.01 27.94
CA ALA A 27 2.27 -3.86 27.23
C ALA A 27 2.78 -4.27 25.84
N GLU A 28 3.35 -3.33 25.08
CA GLU A 28 3.96 -3.61 23.77
C GLU A 28 5.12 -4.61 23.89
N ILE A 29 6.00 -4.43 24.89
CA ILE A 29 7.09 -5.36 25.18
C ILE A 29 6.55 -6.74 25.55
N ALA A 30 5.50 -6.82 26.36
CA ALA A 30 4.88 -8.09 26.73
C ALA A 30 4.28 -8.82 25.51
N LEU A 31 3.68 -8.09 24.56
CA LEU A 31 3.19 -8.67 23.31
C LEU A 31 4.33 -9.18 22.43
N GLN A 32 5.42 -8.43 22.31
CA GLN A 32 6.62 -8.88 21.59
C GLN A 32 7.21 -10.16 22.19
N GLN A 33 7.04 -10.36 23.50
CA GLN A 33 7.46 -11.58 24.20
C GLN A 33 6.42 -12.71 24.16
N GLY A 34 5.29 -12.54 23.45
CA GLY A 34 4.23 -13.56 23.38
C GLY A 34 3.45 -13.73 24.68
N LYS A 35 3.33 -12.68 25.50
CA LYS A 35 2.67 -12.70 26.83
C LYS A 35 1.43 -11.80 26.86
N PRO A 36 0.35 -12.17 26.14
CA PRO A 36 -0.84 -11.32 26.01
C PRO A 36 -1.54 -11.04 27.34
N SER A 37 -1.56 -11.99 28.29
CA SER A 37 -2.17 -11.77 29.61
C SER A 37 -1.43 -10.69 30.42
N MET A 38 -0.10 -10.64 30.33
CA MET A 38 0.66 -9.57 30.98
C MET A 38 0.42 -8.23 30.28
N ALA A 39 0.39 -8.23 28.94
CA ALA A 39 0.08 -7.03 28.19
C ALA A 39 -1.29 -6.46 28.56
N GLN A 40 -2.30 -7.31 28.77
CA GLN A 40 -3.63 -6.89 29.22
C GLN A 40 -3.61 -6.23 30.61
N GLU A 41 -2.79 -6.74 31.53
CA GLU A 41 -2.61 -6.11 32.85
C GLU A 41 -1.94 -4.73 32.75
N HIS A 42 -0.91 -4.61 31.92
CA HIS A 42 -0.25 -3.33 31.66
C HIS A 42 -1.19 -2.32 30.98
N LEU A 43 -2.01 -2.75 30.02
CA LEU A 43 -3.02 -1.91 29.38
C LEU A 43 -4.07 -1.40 30.36
N ARG A 44 -4.54 -2.24 31.29
CA ARG A 44 -5.44 -1.81 32.37
C ARG A 44 -4.82 -0.71 33.22
N LYS A 45 -3.53 -0.82 33.56
CA LYS A 45 -2.79 0.21 34.30
C LYS A 45 -2.64 1.49 33.47
N ALA A 46 -2.35 1.37 32.18
CA ALA A 46 -2.22 2.50 31.27
C ALA A 46 -3.53 3.31 31.18
N MET A 47 -4.65 2.62 30.95
CA MET A 47 -5.98 3.23 30.84
C MET A 47 -6.48 3.81 32.17
N LYS A 48 -6.10 3.21 33.31
CA LYS A 48 -6.41 3.77 34.63
C LYS A 48 -5.64 5.07 34.90
N ALA A 49 -4.39 5.15 34.44
CA ALA A 49 -3.54 6.33 34.60
C ALA A 49 -3.96 7.48 33.67
N ASP A 50 -4.36 7.18 32.43
CA ASP A 50 -4.95 8.14 31.49
C ASP A 50 -6.05 7.46 30.67
N PRO A 51 -7.33 7.71 30.98
CA PRO A 51 -8.47 7.19 30.22
C PRO A 51 -8.56 7.70 28.78
N THR A 52 -7.80 8.75 28.43
CA THR A 52 -7.75 9.35 27.09
C THR A 52 -6.56 8.87 26.26
N ASN A 53 -5.76 7.91 26.76
CA ASN A 53 -4.67 7.31 25.99
C ASN A 53 -5.23 6.43 24.87
N LEU A 54 -5.39 7.02 23.69
CA LEU A 54 -6.00 6.36 22.54
C LEU A 54 -5.19 5.16 22.05
N ASP A 55 -3.87 5.19 22.18
CA ASP A 55 -3.02 4.08 21.78
C ASP A 55 -3.21 2.86 22.69
N ALA A 56 -3.32 3.09 24.00
CA ALA A 56 -3.67 2.03 24.94
C ALA A 56 -5.08 1.48 24.68
N LEU A 57 -6.06 2.34 24.38
CA LEU A 57 -7.41 1.92 24.03
C LEU A 57 -7.44 1.09 22.72
N MET A 58 -6.70 1.53 21.71
CA MET A 58 -6.56 0.83 20.43
C MET A 58 -5.89 -0.54 20.60
N LEU A 59 -4.81 -0.61 21.37
CA LEU A 59 -4.12 -1.86 21.64
C LEU A 59 -4.99 -2.81 22.47
N GLN A 60 -5.72 -2.29 23.46
CA GLN A 60 -6.69 -3.07 24.23
C GLN A 60 -7.84 -3.60 23.37
N ALA A 61 -8.30 -2.86 22.38
CA ALA A 61 -9.32 -3.32 21.44
C ALA A 61 -8.80 -4.40 20.48
N SER A 62 -7.48 -4.52 20.32
CA SER A 62 -6.83 -5.39 19.33
C SER A 62 -6.19 -6.64 19.94
N ILE A 63 -5.96 -6.65 21.25
CA ILE A 63 -5.15 -7.69 21.94
C ILE A 63 -5.75 -9.10 21.89
N SER A 64 -7.07 -9.21 21.79
CA SER A 64 -7.78 -10.51 21.79
C SER A 64 -8.44 -10.84 20.44
N SER A 65 -8.67 -9.83 19.61
CA SER A 65 -9.30 -9.94 18.29
C SER A 65 -9.09 -8.65 17.52
N ALA A 66 -9.37 -8.65 16.22
CA ALA A 66 -9.51 -7.40 15.47
C ALA A 66 -10.53 -6.46 16.16
N PRO A 67 -10.26 -5.14 16.25
CA PRO A 67 -11.17 -4.20 16.87
C PRO A 67 -12.48 -4.08 16.09
N THR A 68 -13.58 -3.90 16.82
CA THR A 68 -14.89 -3.69 16.21
C THR A 68 -15.11 -2.22 15.88
N LEU A 69 -15.90 -1.92 14.84
CA LEU A 69 -16.26 -0.54 14.50
C LEU A 69 -16.90 0.23 15.67
N PRO A 70 -17.81 -0.35 16.48
CA PRO A 70 -18.33 0.33 17.67
C PRO A 70 -17.23 0.72 18.67
N ALA A 71 -16.24 -0.15 18.91
CA ALA A 71 -15.11 0.15 19.79
C ALA A 71 -14.28 1.31 19.21
N LEU A 72 -13.91 1.24 17.93
CA LEU A 72 -13.13 2.30 17.27
C LEU A 72 -13.85 3.65 17.26
N ARG A 73 -15.18 3.67 17.05
CA ARG A 73 -15.99 4.90 17.14
C ARG A 73 -16.06 5.47 18.56
N ALA A 74 -16.06 4.62 19.58
CA ALA A 74 -15.99 5.08 20.96
C ALA A 74 -14.61 5.72 21.26
N ILE A 75 -13.54 5.10 20.77
CA ILE A 75 -12.17 5.62 20.89
C ILE A 75 -12.01 6.96 20.14
N GLU A 76 -12.54 7.07 18.91
CA GLU A 76 -12.56 8.32 18.15
C GLU A 76 -13.26 9.44 18.91
N LYS A 77 -14.44 9.18 19.48
CA LYS A 77 -15.17 10.17 20.29
C LYS A 77 -14.38 10.62 21.52
N THR A 78 -13.73 9.68 22.21
CA THR A 78 -12.85 10.00 23.35
C THR A 78 -11.70 10.90 22.90
N GLY A 79 -11.06 10.57 21.78
CA GLY A 79 -9.96 11.34 21.22
C GLY A 79 -10.38 12.74 20.76
N ARG A 80 -11.50 12.84 20.05
CA ARG A 80 -12.08 14.12 19.61
C ARG A 80 -12.35 15.05 20.79
N LYS A 81 -12.96 14.52 21.86
CA LYS A 81 -13.20 15.29 23.10
C LYS A 81 -11.89 15.76 23.73
N ALA A 82 -10.91 14.87 23.88
CA ALA A 82 -9.63 15.20 24.48
C ALA A 82 -8.86 16.26 23.66
N LEU A 83 -8.95 16.22 22.33
CA LEU A 83 -8.32 17.22 21.47
C LEU A 83 -9.00 18.59 21.55
N LEU A 84 -10.34 18.65 21.64
CA LEU A 84 -11.06 19.92 21.88
C LEU A 84 -10.66 20.55 23.23
N GLU A 85 -10.43 19.73 24.26
CA GLU A 85 -9.96 20.20 25.56
C GLU A 85 -8.50 20.67 25.54
N THR A 86 -7.65 20.06 24.70
CA THR A 86 -6.21 20.33 24.65
C THR A 86 -5.84 21.46 23.70
N LEU A 87 -6.44 21.48 22.51
CA LEU A 87 -6.11 22.40 21.42
C LEU A 87 -7.09 23.56 21.28
N GLY A 88 -8.28 23.46 21.92
CA GLY A 88 -9.31 24.48 21.84
C GLY A 88 -10.53 24.05 21.02
N PRO A 89 -11.62 24.86 21.05
CA PRO A 89 -12.88 24.53 20.39
C PRO A 89 -12.76 24.48 18.85
N ASP A 90 -11.77 25.17 18.27
CA ASP A 90 -11.47 25.27 16.85
C ASP A 90 -10.49 24.20 16.36
N ALA A 91 -10.13 23.22 17.20
CA ALA A 91 -9.15 22.17 16.87
C ALA A 91 -9.46 21.41 15.56
N PHE A 92 -10.72 21.37 15.15
CA PHE A 92 -11.19 20.67 13.96
C PHE A 92 -11.71 21.60 12.85
N ASP A 93 -11.64 22.91 13.04
CA ASP A 93 -12.14 23.91 12.09
C ASP A 93 -11.10 24.15 10.99
N ASP A 94 -11.53 24.21 9.73
CA ASP A 94 -10.62 24.39 8.58
C ASP A 94 -9.89 25.76 8.63
N ASP A 95 -10.49 26.77 9.28
CA ASP A 95 -9.90 28.11 9.48
C ASP A 95 -9.03 28.20 10.77
N GLY A 96 -8.96 27.12 11.56
CA GLY A 96 -8.19 27.06 12.80
C GLY A 96 -6.70 26.72 12.58
N GLU A 97 -5.88 26.86 13.62
CA GLU A 97 -4.42 26.65 13.51
C GLU A 97 -4.00 25.16 13.44
N SER A 98 -4.92 24.23 13.74
CA SER A 98 -4.60 22.81 13.89
C SER A 98 -4.81 22.00 12.60
N VAL A 99 -5.91 22.21 11.89
CA VAL A 99 -6.25 21.42 10.69
C VAL A 99 -5.17 21.59 9.63
N GLY A 100 -4.83 20.49 8.95
CA GLY A 100 -3.69 20.46 8.03
C GLY A 100 -2.34 20.18 8.69
N HIS A 101 -2.23 20.32 10.02
CA HIS A 101 -0.97 20.20 10.76
C HIS A 101 -0.95 19.05 11.78
N TYR A 102 -1.93 18.14 11.76
CA TYR A 102 -2.04 17.08 12.77
C TYR A 102 -0.80 16.16 12.81
N TRP A 103 -0.08 15.97 11.70
CA TRP A 103 1.18 15.21 11.78
C TRP A 103 2.26 15.93 12.59
N GLY A 104 2.34 17.26 12.51
CA GLY A 104 3.29 18.07 13.27
C GLY A 104 2.93 18.19 14.75
N LEU A 105 1.63 18.18 15.07
CA LEU A 105 1.09 18.25 16.43
C LEU A 105 1.05 16.84 17.06
N ILE A 106 2.05 16.54 17.89
CA ILE A 106 2.31 15.19 18.41
C ILE A 106 1.11 14.64 19.18
N GLU A 107 0.39 15.49 19.91
CA GLU A 107 -0.81 15.19 20.69
C GLU A 107 -1.97 14.66 19.82
N THR A 108 -1.98 15.00 18.52
CA THR A 108 -3.06 14.60 17.60
C THR A 108 -2.77 13.31 16.83
N ARG A 109 -1.53 12.83 16.85
CA ARG A 109 -1.12 11.61 16.14
C ARG A 109 -1.88 10.34 16.55
N PRO A 110 -2.21 10.11 17.83
CA PRO A 110 -3.03 8.97 18.22
C PRO A 110 -4.42 9.04 17.59
N TYR A 111 -4.98 10.25 17.49
CA TYR A 111 -6.32 10.46 16.93
C TYR A 111 -6.37 10.13 15.44
N ILE A 112 -5.43 10.63 14.63
CA ILE A 112 -5.38 10.30 13.19
C ILE A 112 -5.07 8.81 12.94
N ARG A 113 -4.35 8.13 13.84
CA ARG A 113 -4.18 6.67 13.79
C ARG A 113 -5.49 5.92 14.05
N VAL A 114 -6.33 6.40 14.97
CA VAL A 114 -7.69 5.86 15.18
C VAL A 114 -8.55 6.02 13.91
N LEU A 115 -8.46 7.16 13.23
CA LEU A 115 -9.19 7.39 11.97
C LEU A 115 -8.73 6.43 10.86
N THR A 116 -7.42 6.18 10.75
CA THR A 116 -6.87 5.19 9.82
C THR A 116 -7.38 3.78 10.12
N ALA A 117 -7.46 3.38 11.40
CA ALA A 117 -8.02 2.08 11.78
C ALA A 117 -9.54 1.99 11.48
N LEU A 118 -10.29 3.08 11.66
CA LEU A 118 -11.70 3.16 11.25
C LEU A 118 -11.85 2.96 9.74
N ARG A 119 -11.04 3.67 8.94
CA ARG A 119 -10.99 3.55 7.48
C ARG A 119 -10.74 2.10 7.05
N GLU A 120 -9.69 1.48 7.58
CA GLU A 120 -9.30 0.10 7.24
C GLU A 120 -10.37 -0.91 7.64
N THR A 121 -10.90 -0.81 8.86
CA THR A 121 -11.94 -1.72 9.34
C THR A 121 -13.23 -1.57 8.52
N CYS A 122 -13.57 -0.35 8.10
CA CYS A 122 -14.69 -0.11 7.18
C CYS A 122 -14.43 -0.76 5.82
N ALA A 123 -13.23 -0.61 5.24
CA ALA A 123 -12.86 -1.22 3.96
C ALA A 123 -12.91 -2.76 4.01
N MET A 124 -12.36 -3.37 5.06
CA MET A 124 -12.41 -4.84 5.27
C MET A 124 -13.84 -5.37 5.40
N GLN A 125 -14.77 -4.55 5.90
CA GLN A 125 -16.20 -4.88 5.97
C GLN A 125 -16.99 -4.45 4.72
N ASN A 126 -16.31 -4.04 3.64
CA ASN A 126 -16.90 -3.50 2.41
C ASN A 126 -17.84 -2.29 2.63
N LYS A 127 -17.65 -1.54 3.74
CA LYS A 127 -18.40 -0.32 4.07
C LYS A 127 -17.75 0.89 3.40
N TRP A 128 -17.78 0.90 2.07
CA TRP A 128 -17.03 1.85 1.24
C TRP A 128 -17.36 3.32 1.52
N ALA A 129 -18.63 3.65 1.79
CA ALA A 129 -19.05 5.01 2.13
C ALA A 129 -18.32 5.54 3.36
N GLU A 130 -18.24 4.72 4.41
CA GLU A 130 -17.56 5.09 5.64
C GLU A 130 -16.04 5.07 5.47
N ALA A 131 -15.49 4.13 4.69
CA ALA A 131 -14.08 4.11 4.37
C ALA A 131 -13.64 5.41 3.66
N VAL A 132 -14.43 5.90 2.69
CA VAL A 132 -14.19 7.20 2.05
C VAL A 132 -14.29 8.33 3.05
N LYS A 133 -15.32 8.37 3.90
CA LYS A 133 -15.47 9.42 4.93
C LYS A 133 -14.22 9.54 5.80
N TRP A 134 -13.73 8.42 6.33
CA TRP A 134 -12.57 8.42 7.22
C TRP A 134 -11.27 8.72 6.48
N ALA A 135 -11.10 8.25 5.25
CA ALA A 135 -9.96 8.60 4.41
C ALA A 135 -9.91 10.12 4.11
N VAL A 136 -11.05 10.71 3.77
CA VAL A 136 -11.19 12.16 3.53
C VAL A 136 -10.87 12.95 4.79
N GLU A 137 -11.37 12.54 5.96
CA GLU A 137 -11.04 13.20 7.23
C GLU A 137 -9.54 13.08 7.56
N CYS A 138 -8.90 11.93 7.33
CA CYS A 138 -7.45 11.80 7.52
C CYS A 138 -6.68 12.79 6.64
N LEU A 139 -7.03 12.93 5.36
CA LEU A 139 -6.35 13.85 4.44
C LEU A 139 -6.67 15.32 4.72
N ARG A 140 -7.87 15.63 5.23
CA ARG A 140 -8.20 16.99 5.70
C ARG A 140 -7.30 17.40 6.86
N LEU A 141 -7.10 16.50 7.84
CA LEU A 141 -6.28 16.75 9.03
C LEU A 141 -4.77 16.63 8.75
N CYS A 142 -4.38 15.77 7.80
CA CYS A 142 -3.01 15.45 7.43
C CYS A 142 -2.85 15.41 5.88
N PRO A 143 -2.83 16.58 5.21
CA PRO A 143 -2.82 16.71 3.76
C PRO A 143 -1.54 16.20 3.10
N ASN A 144 -0.42 16.19 3.85
CA ASN A 144 0.85 15.61 3.40
C ASN A 144 0.85 14.08 3.35
N ASP A 145 -0.26 13.46 3.72
CA ASP A 145 -0.49 12.02 3.68
C ASP A 145 0.59 11.18 4.39
N ASN A 146 0.99 11.61 5.59
CA ASN A 146 1.99 10.89 6.39
C ASN A 146 1.55 9.47 6.82
N LEU A 147 0.27 9.12 6.60
CA LEU A 147 -0.35 7.85 6.95
C LEU A 147 -0.61 6.93 5.73
N GLY A 148 -0.25 7.35 4.50
CA GLY A 148 -0.45 6.53 3.29
C GLY A 148 -1.93 6.31 2.93
N VAL A 149 -2.79 7.28 3.21
CA VAL A 149 -4.23 7.29 2.88
C VAL A 149 -4.48 7.47 1.40
N ARG A 150 -3.62 8.19 0.68
CA ARG A 150 -3.79 8.43 -0.76
C ARG A 150 -3.81 7.13 -1.57
N GLU A 151 -3.08 6.11 -1.13
CA GLU A 151 -2.91 4.84 -1.85
C GLU A 151 -4.26 4.11 -2.09
N TYR A 152 -5.20 4.19 -1.14
CA TYR A 152 -6.46 3.43 -1.21
C TYR A 152 -7.72 4.28 -1.44
N LEU A 153 -7.67 5.60 -1.23
CA LEU A 153 -8.87 6.45 -1.40
C LEU A 153 -9.50 6.34 -2.80
N PRO A 154 -8.74 6.38 -3.92
CA PRO A 154 -9.33 6.23 -5.25
C PRO A 154 -10.04 4.89 -5.45
N LEU A 155 -9.52 3.81 -4.86
CA LEU A 155 -10.16 2.50 -4.90
C LEU A 155 -11.51 2.52 -4.15
N TYR A 156 -11.58 3.16 -2.98
CA TYR A 156 -12.85 3.29 -2.24
C TYR A 156 -13.88 4.14 -3.01
N LEU A 157 -13.42 5.18 -3.71
CA LEU A 157 -14.27 6.00 -4.60
C LEU A 157 -14.78 5.17 -5.79
N ILE A 158 -13.95 4.31 -6.39
CA ILE A 158 -14.33 3.38 -7.47
C ILE A 158 -15.42 2.40 -7.00
N TYR A 159 -15.30 1.84 -5.80
CA TYR A 159 -16.34 0.96 -5.24
C TYR A 159 -17.69 1.69 -5.06
N GLN A 160 -17.65 3.01 -4.87
CA GLN A 160 -18.81 3.88 -4.78
C GLN A 160 -19.25 4.46 -6.13
N LYS A 161 -18.63 4.05 -7.25
CA LYS A 161 -18.86 4.57 -8.60
C LYS A 161 -18.63 6.08 -8.73
N ARG A 162 -17.84 6.68 -7.82
CA ARG A 162 -17.44 8.09 -7.82
C ARG A 162 -16.19 8.27 -8.69
N TYR A 163 -16.31 7.90 -9.97
CA TYR A 163 -15.17 7.80 -10.89
C TYR A 163 -14.52 9.15 -11.18
N LEU A 164 -15.32 10.22 -11.30
CA LEU A 164 -14.80 11.58 -11.52
C LEU A 164 -13.91 12.03 -10.36
N GLU A 165 -14.36 11.78 -9.14
CA GLU A 165 -13.63 12.13 -7.93
C GLU A 165 -12.36 11.29 -7.78
N ALA A 166 -12.41 9.98 -8.11
CA ALA A 166 -11.25 9.12 -8.12
C ALA A 166 -10.19 9.60 -9.13
N LEU A 167 -10.60 9.88 -10.37
CA LEU A 167 -9.71 10.39 -11.40
C LEU A 167 -9.12 11.74 -11.01
N SER A 168 -9.98 12.66 -10.56
CA SER A 168 -9.56 13.99 -10.13
C SER A 168 -8.53 13.94 -9.01
N PHE A 169 -8.77 13.10 -8.00
CA PHE A 169 -7.82 12.89 -6.90
C PHE A 169 -6.47 12.42 -7.43
N ILE A 170 -6.47 11.40 -8.30
CA ILE A 170 -5.24 10.85 -8.88
C ILE A 170 -4.48 11.92 -9.67
N MET A 171 -5.18 12.71 -10.49
CA MET A 171 -4.57 13.78 -11.29
C MET A 171 -3.91 14.84 -10.40
N ASN A 172 -4.57 15.27 -9.31
CA ASN A 172 -4.01 16.24 -8.37
C ASN A 172 -2.66 15.80 -7.79
N TRP A 173 -2.49 14.51 -7.51
CA TRP A 173 -1.26 13.98 -6.91
C TRP A 173 -0.21 13.50 -7.94
N ILE A 174 -0.56 13.41 -9.23
CA ILE A 174 0.37 13.04 -10.31
C ILE A 174 1.08 14.27 -10.89
N ASP A 175 0.41 15.42 -10.87
CA ASP A 175 0.90 16.63 -11.53
C ASP A 175 1.85 17.49 -10.68
N ASP A 176 2.02 17.19 -9.38
CA ASP A 176 2.65 18.10 -8.43
C ASP A 176 3.92 17.55 -7.74
N GLU A 177 4.93 18.40 -7.53
CA GLU A 177 6.13 18.08 -6.73
C GLU A 177 5.84 18.20 -5.23
N GLU A 178 4.73 18.87 -4.87
CA GLU A 178 4.26 19.10 -3.50
C GLU A 178 2.92 18.39 -3.21
N SER A 179 2.56 18.30 -1.93
CA SER A 179 1.25 17.74 -1.54
C SER A 179 0.12 18.67 -1.97
N PRO A 180 -0.96 18.17 -2.61
CA PRO A 180 -2.07 19.02 -3.02
C PRO A 180 -2.75 19.70 -1.83
N GLU A 181 -3.36 20.87 -2.08
CA GLU A 181 -4.14 21.58 -1.08
C GLU A 181 -5.24 20.68 -0.48
N ARG A 182 -5.37 20.73 0.85
CA ARG A 182 -6.22 19.83 1.64
C ARG A 182 -6.06 18.34 1.25
N GLY A 183 -4.87 17.90 0.82
CA GLY A 183 -4.62 16.51 0.44
C GLY A 183 -5.38 16.05 -0.80
N GLY A 184 -5.85 16.99 -1.63
CA GLY A 184 -6.53 16.70 -2.89
C GLY A 184 -7.98 16.22 -2.75
N ILE A 185 -8.61 16.42 -1.58
CA ILE A 185 -9.99 16.00 -1.31
C ILE A 185 -11.06 17.04 -1.69
N ASP A 186 -10.69 18.11 -2.41
CA ASP A 186 -11.67 19.01 -3.01
C ASP A 186 -12.26 18.39 -4.28
N PHE A 187 -13.47 17.88 -4.15
CA PHE A 187 -14.25 17.27 -5.23
C PHE A 187 -15.27 18.22 -5.83
N GLN A 188 -15.47 19.41 -5.25
CA GLN A 188 -16.53 20.32 -5.68
C GLN A 188 -16.18 21.05 -6.97
N GLY A 189 -17.19 21.38 -7.77
CA GLY A 189 -17.02 22.16 -9.00
C GLY A 189 -16.31 21.44 -10.15
N LYS A 190 -15.85 20.21 -9.95
CA LYS A 190 -15.16 19.42 -10.97
C LYS A 190 -16.15 18.77 -11.93
N SER A 191 -15.83 18.83 -13.21
CA SER A 191 -16.58 18.22 -14.29
C SER A 191 -15.72 17.22 -15.06
N ALA A 192 -16.36 16.21 -15.65
CA ALA A 192 -15.67 15.29 -16.55
C ALA A 192 -15.00 16.02 -17.74
N SER A 193 -15.57 17.15 -18.19
CA SER A 193 -14.96 17.98 -19.24
C SER A 193 -13.58 18.51 -18.87
N ASP A 194 -13.30 18.73 -17.59
CA ASP A 194 -12.03 19.31 -17.12
C ASP A 194 -10.86 18.34 -17.35
N TYR A 195 -11.17 17.05 -17.41
CA TYR A 195 -10.21 15.96 -17.61
C TYR A 195 -10.35 15.30 -18.98
N ASP A 196 -11.17 15.86 -19.88
CA ASP A 196 -11.37 15.30 -21.20
C ASP A 196 -10.07 15.44 -22.02
N PRO A 197 -9.47 14.34 -22.49
CA PRO A 197 -8.22 14.38 -23.26
C PRO A 197 -8.36 15.09 -24.61
N THR A 198 -9.58 15.26 -25.13
CA THR A 198 -9.86 15.97 -26.39
C THR A 198 -10.00 17.48 -26.20
N LEU A 199 -10.31 17.94 -24.97
CA LEU A 199 -10.56 19.34 -24.65
C LEU A 199 -9.45 19.98 -23.82
N SER A 200 -8.75 19.21 -22.98
CA SER A 200 -7.81 19.72 -21.97
C SER A 200 -6.48 20.21 -22.53
N GLY A 201 -6.20 20.10 -23.84
CA GLY A 201 -4.96 20.55 -24.46
C GLY A 201 -3.68 19.87 -23.95
N THR A 202 -3.79 18.97 -22.98
CA THR A 202 -2.68 18.21 -22.41
C THR A 202 -2.25 17.18 -23.44
N SER A 203 -1.14 17.45 -24.13
CA SER A 203 -0.59 16.46 -25.07
C SER A 203 -0.38 15.14 -24.34
N GLY A 204 -0.77 14.03 -24.95
CA GLY A 204 -0.62 12.71 -24.33
C GLY A 204 0.81 12.38 -23.90
N ALA A 205 1.82 13.08 -24.44
CA ALA A 205 3.22 12.98 -24.00
C ALA A 205 3.47 13.59 -22.61
N ARG A 206 2.83 14.71 -22.27
CA ARG A 206 2.92 15.33 -20.93
C ARG A 206 2.20 14.47 -19.89
N LEU A 207 0.99 14.01 -20.21
CA LEU A 207 0.25 13.08 -19.36
C LEU A 207 1.05 11.80 -19.12
N ARG A 208 1.65 11.21 -20.17
CA ARG A 208 2.55 10.05 -20.03
C ARG A 208 3.71 10.34 -19.09
N LYS A 209 4.40 11.47 -19.27
CA LYS A 209 5.55 11.85 -18.43
C LYS A 209 5.14 12.01 -16.96
N ASN A 210 3.99 12.61 -16.69
CA ASN A 210 3.50 12.81 -15.34
C ASN A 210 3.10 11.47 -14.71
N ILE A 211 2.39 10.60 -15.43
CA ILE A 211 2.06 9.25 -14.95
C ILE A 211 3.31 8.36 -14.78
N GLU A 212 4.33 8.50 -15.64
CA GLU A 212 5.59 7.76 -15.53
C GLU A 212 6.50 8.30 -14.41
N GLY A 213 6.39 9.59 -14.09
CA GLY A 213 7.17 10.28 -13.05
C GLY A 213 6.48 10.37 -11.69
N GLY A 214 5.19 10.08 -11.61
CA GLY A 214 4.36 10.27 -10.44
C GLY A 214 3.56 9.02 -10.06
N PHE A 215 3.34 8.87 -8.76
CA PHE A 215 2.47 7.87 -8.11
C PHE A 215 2.94 6.39 -8.13
N ASP A 216 2.45 5.59 -7.17
CA ASP A 216 2.53 4.13 -7.17
C ASP A 216 1.57 3.48 -8.19
N SER A 217 1.85 2.21 -8.52
CA SER A 217 1.07 1.47 -9.52
C SER A 217 -0.41 1.29 -9.19
N PHE A 218 -0.83 1.34 -7.92
CA PHE A 218 -2.23 1.07 -7.55
C PHE A 218 -3.12 2.18 -8.07
N ASN A 219 -2.70 3.43 -7.86
CA ASN A 219 -3.48 4.56 -8.29
C ASN A 219 -3.35 4.86 -9.78
N ILE A 220 -2.27 4.45 -10.43
CA ILE A 220 -2.23 4.41 -11.89
C ILE A 220 -3.28 3.41 -12.43
N TYR A 221 -3.41 2.23 -11.81
CA TYR A 221 -4.49 1.28 -12.14
C TYR A 221 -5.89 1.85 -11.84
N ASN A 222 -6.09 2.47 -10.68
CA ASN A 222 -7.37 3.12 -10.34
C ASN A 222 -7.70 4.25 -11.33
N GLY A 223 -6.69 4.99 -11.80
CA GLY A 223 -6.82 6.03 -12.81
C GLY A 223 -7.26 5.46 -14.15
N ALA A 224 -6.67 4.33 -14.57
CA ALA A 224 -7.11 3.59 -15.75
C ALA A 224 -8.58 3.18 -15.64
N ARG A 225 -8.99 2.67 -14.47
CA ARG A 225 -10.37 2.27 -14.21
C ARG A 225 -11.33 3.46 -14.27
N ALA A 226 -11.02 4.52 -13.55
CA ALA A 226 -11.86 5.72 -13.47
C ALA A 226 -11.98 6.41 -14.84
N ALA A 227 -10.88 6.58 -15.56
CA ALA A 227 -10.87 7.16 -16.90
C ALA A 227 -11.69 6.32 -17.89
N PHE A 228 -11.60 4.98 -17.84
CA PHE A 228 -12.41 4.13 -18.70
C PHE A 228 -13.89 4.22 -18.38
N GLU A 229 -14.27 4.28 -17.10
CA GLU A 229 -15.70 4.38 -16.73
C GLU A 229 -16.31 5.73 -17.13
N LEU A 230 -15.51 6.79 -17.18
CA LEU A 230 -15.96 8.12 -17.60
C LEU A 230 -15.96 8.30 -19.13
N TYR A 231 -14.92 7.85 -19.81
CA TYR A 231 -14.66 8.20 -21.22
C TYR A 231 -14.53 6.98 -22.15
N GLY A 232 -14.62 5.77 -21.62
CA GLY A 232 -14.39 4.53 -22.35
C GLY A 232 -12.93 4.33 -22.77
N ASP A 233 -12.74 3.64 -23.89
CA ASP A 233 -11.43 3.38 -24.46
C ASP A 233 -10.89 4.61 -25.21
N CYS A 234 -10.10 5.44 -24.52
CA CYS A 234 -9.55 6.69 -25.03
C CYS A 234 -8.03 6.76 -24.79
N GLU A 235 -7.36 7.82 -25.25
CA GLU A 235 -5.90 7.94 -25.06
C GLU A 235 -5.52 7.96 -23.58
N MET A 236 -6.27 8.65 -22.72
CA MET A 236 -6.00 8.74 -21.29
C MET A 236 -6.15 7.39 -20.59
N SER A 237 -7.26 6.68 -20.78
CA SER A 237 -7.48 5.38 -20.13
C SER A 237 -6.43 4.36 -20.58
N ARG A 238 -6.07 4.34 -21.87
CA ARG A 238 -4.96 3.52 -22.40
C ARG A 238 -3.62 3.90 -21.81
N CYS A 239 -3.37 5.21 -21.62
CA CYS A 239 -2.12 5.72 -21.05
C CYS A 239 -1.92 5.19 -19.64
N PHE A 240 -2.89 5.41 -18.75
CA PHE A 240 -2.89 4.86 -17.39
C PHE A 240 -2.71 3.34 -17.40
N LEU A 241 -3.53 2.62 -18.16
CA LEU A 241 -3.50 1.16 -18.19
C LEU A 241 -2.13 0.62 -18.61
N ARG A 242 -1.56 1.15 -19.70
CA ARG A 242 -0.28 0.68 -20.23
C ARG A 242 0.89 1.05 -19.34
N THR A 243 0.85 2.21 -18.68
CA THR A 243 1.90 2.60 -17.72
C THR A 243 1.85 1.72 -16.48
N ALA A 244 0.66 1.53 -15.88
CA ALA A 244 0.50 0.61 -14.75
C ALA A 244 0.94 -0.82 -15.09
N ALA A 245 0.59 -1.30 -16.29
CA ALA A 245 1.01 -2.61 -16.78
C ALA A 245 2.53 -2.74 -16.94
N LYS A 246 3.25 -1.67 -17.25
CA LYS A 246 4.73 -1.71 -17.33
C LYS A 246 5.37 -1.71 -15.95
N ILE A 247 4.83 -0.92 -15.01
CA ILE A 247 5.35 -0.78 -13.65
C ILE A 247 5.09 -2.07 -12.86
N ASN A 248 3.84 -2.49 -12.78
CA ASN A 248 3.44 -3.67 -12.02
C ASN A 248 2.51 -4.58 -12.85
N PRO A 249 3.06 -5.38 -13.77
CA PRO A 249 2.26 -6.26 -14.62
C PRO A 249 1.60 -7.43 -13.86
N TYR A 250 2.04 -7.72 -12.63
CA TYR A 250 1.50 -8.80 -11.82
C TYR A 250 0.02 -8.57 -11.49
N ILE A 251 -0.34 -7.35 -11.10
CA ILE A 251 -1.73 -6.94 -10.83
C ILE A 251 -2.62 -7.20 -12.06
N LEU A 252 -2.24 -6.64 -13.21
CA LEU A 252 -3.04 -6.77 -14.43
C LEU A 252 -3.18 -8.22 -14.88
N ARG A 253 -2.08 -8.99 -14.83
CA ARG A 253 -2.11 -10.39 -15.24
C ARG A 253 -3.12 -11.20 -14.41
N ARG A 254 -3.16 -10.96 -13.10
CA ARG A 254 -4.09 -11.63 -12.18
C ARG A 254 -5.55 -11.25 -12.43
N ILE A 255 -5.82 -9.95 -12.66
CA ILE A 255 -7.18 -9.46 -12.98
C ILE A 255 -7.66 -10.05 -14.31
N VAL A 256 -6.86 -9.89 -15.37
CA VAL A 256 -7.21 -10.33 -16.72
C VAL A 256 -7.33 -11.85 -16.81
N GLY A 257 -6.48 -12.57 -16.08
CA GLY A 257 -6.53 -14.04 -15.97
C GLY A 257 -7.59 -14.57 -15.00
N ARG A 258 -8.41 -13.69 -14.40
CA ARG A 258 -9.43 -14.04 -13.39
C ARG A 258 -8.90 -14.96 -12.28
N ALA A 259 -7.69 -14.69 -11.80
CA ALA A 259 -7.07 -15.49 -10.74
C ALA A 259 -7.80 -15.31 -9.41
N ASP A 260 -7.73 -16.32 -8.54
CA ASP A 260 -8.33 -16.28 -7.20
C ASP A 260 -7.80 -15.11 -6.38
N ILE A 261 -8.69 -14.31 -5.80
CA ILE A 261 -8.32 -13.17 -4.94
C ILE A 261 -7.49 -13.68 -3.75
N PRO A 262 -6.41 -12.99 -3.32
CA PRO A 262 -5.67 -13.41 -2.13
C PRO A 262 -6.61 -13.49 -0.92
N ASP A 263 -6.33 -14.39 0.03
CA ASP A 263 -7.18 -14.54 1.22
C ASP A 263 -6.93 -13.46 2.29
N ASP A 264 -5.79 -12.77 2.21
CA ASP A 264 -5.30 -11.83 3.22
C ASP A 264 -4.33 -10.81 2.58
N PHE A 265 -4.04 -9.74 3.32
CA PHE A 265 -2.95 -8.81 3.00
C PHE A 265 -1.60 -9.53 2.99
N CYS A 266 -0.62 -8.97 2.27
CA CYS A 266 0.73 -9.49 2.27
C CYS A 266 1.31 -9.49 3.70
N ARG A 267 2.09 -10.52 4.03
CA ARG A 267 2.72 -10.65 5.35
C ARG A 267 4.18 -10.19 5.38
N HIS A 268 4.73 -9.86 4.22
CA HIS A 268 6.11 -9.48 4.04
C HIS A 268 6.27 -7.96 3.95
N PRO A 269 7.47 -7.42 4.26
CA PRO A 269 7.77 -6.01 3.99
C PRO A 269 7.47 -5.65 2.53
N ARG A 270 6.83 -4.50 2.31
CA ARG A 270 6.45 -4.08 0.96
C ARG A 270 7.68 -3.55 0.24
N THR A 271 7.87 -4.02 -0.98
CA THR A 271 8.68 -3.33 -1.97
C THR A 271 7.75 -2.45 -2.79
N VAL A 272 8.09 -1.18 -2.97
CA VAL A 272 7.33 -0.25 -3.82
C VAL A 272 7.14 -0.87 -5.20
N ASP A 273 5.90 -0.96 -5.66
CA ASP A 273 5.50 -1.59 -6.92
C ASP A 273 5.94 -3.07 -7.10
N GLY A 274 6.31 -3.72 -6.00
CA GLY A 274 6.65 -5.14 -5.97
C GLY A 274 5.43 -6.05 -5.97
N ILE A 275 5.69 -7.36 -5.98
CA ILE A 275 4.65 -8.39 -5.85
C ILE A 275 3.99 -8.32 -4.46
N ASP A 276 4.75 -8.02 -3.41
CA ASP A 276 4.23 -7.90 -2.05
C ASP A 276 3.16 -6.80 -1.93
N ALA A 277 3.41 -5.64 -2.54
CA ALA A 277 2.44 -4.57 -2.63
C ALA A 277 1.25 -4.99 -3.52
N ALA A 278 1.51 -5.60 -4.69
CA ALA A 278 0.45 -6.05 -5.58
C ALA A 278 -0.58 -6.98 -4.91
N ILE A 279 -0.16 -7.83 -3.97
CA ILE A 279 -1.06 -8.70 -3.20
C ILE A 279 -2.08 -7.86 -2.42
N ASP A 280 -1.67 -6.75 -1.80
CA ASP A 280 -2.57 -5.88 -1.04
C ASP A 280 -3.62 -5.22 -1.94
N TYR A 281 -3.17 -4.67 -3.08
CA TYR A 281 -4.10 -4.12 -4.08
C TYR A 281 -5.06 -5.18 -4.60
N LEU A 282 -4.59 -6.41 -4.84
CA LEU A 282 -5.44 -7.48 -5.33
C LEU A 282 -6.45 -7.94 -4.27
N TYR A 283 -6.03 -8.03 -3.01
CA TYR A 283 -6.90 -8.37 -1.88
C TYR A 283 -8.08 -7.40 -1.78
N VAL A 284 -7.81 -6.09 -1.81
CA VAL A 284 -8.86 -5.07 -1.65
C VAL A 284 -9.57 -4.75 -2.96
N GLY A 285 -8.84 -4.68 -4.07
CA GLY A 285 -9.27 -4.01 -5.30
C GLY A 285 -9.60 -4.91 -6.47
N GLN A 286 -9.15 -6.18 -6.49
CA GLN A 286 -9.33 -7.05 -7.65
C GLN A 286 -10.81 -7.23 -8.03
N ARG A 287 -11.71 -7.32 -7.04
CA ARG A 287 -13.15 -7.48 -7.28
C ARG A 287 -13.78 -6.28 -7.99
N SER A 288 -13.27 -5.07 -7.76
CA SER A 288 -13.78 -3.86 -8.42
C SER A 288 -13.72 -3.96 -9.95
N TRP A 289 -12.71 -4.66 -10.49
CA TRP A 289 -12.51 -4.81 -11.92
C TRP A 289 -13.56 -5.68 -12.60
N TYR A 290 -14.16 -6.62 -11.86
CA TYR A 290 -15.14 -7.58 -12.36
C TYR A 290 -16.57 -7.04 -12.39
N THR A 291 -16.79 -5.81 -11.95
CA THR A 291 -18.12 -5.17 -11.97
C THR A 291 -18.55 -4.70 -13.36
N ASN A 292 -17.61 -4.62 -14.32
CA ASN A 292 -17.87 -4.18 -15.69
C ASN A 292 -17.06 -5.04 -16.67
N GLU A 293 -17.73 -5.97 -17.36
CA GLU A 293 -17.11 -6.88 -18.34
C GLU A 293 -16.44 -6.14 -19.50
N LYS A 294 -16.96 -4.97 -19.89
CA LYS A 294 -16.35 -4.16 -20.97
C LYS A 294 -14.93 -3.71 -20.63
N VAL A 295 -14.65 -3.47 -19.35
CA VAL A 295 -13.30 -3.10 -18.88
C VAL A 295 -12.35 -4.28 -19.01
N LEU A 296 -12.80 -5.50 -18.70
CA LEU A 296 -12.00 -6.71 -18.85
C LEU A 296 -11.70 -7.00 -20.32
N ASP A 297 -12.71 -6.87 -21.18
CA ASP A 297 -12.54 -7.03 -22.64
C ASP A 297 -11.56 -6.00 -23.20
N TRP A 298 -11.70 -4.74 -22.78
CA TRP A 298 -10.77 -3.67 -23.15
C TRP A 298 -9.32 -4.01 -22.75
N MET A 299 -9.09 -4.37 -21.49
CA MET A 299 -7.75 -4.74 -21.01
C MET A 299 -7.18 -5.97 -21.73
N ASN A 300 -8.03 -6.93 -22.10
CA ASN A 300 -7.64 -8.13 -22.84
C ASN A 300 -7.28 -7.86 -24.30
N ASN A 301 -7.91 -6.87 -24.92
CA ASN A 301 -7.78 -6.56 -26.34
C ASN A 301 -6.75 -5.45 -26.62
N ASP A 302 -6.30 -4.69 -25.60
CA ASP A 302 -5.22 -3.73 -25.78
C ASP A 302 -3.90 -4.43 -26.15
N ARG A 303 -3.40 -4.12 -27.36
CA ARG A 303 -2.24 -4.78 -27.96
C ARG A 303 -0.97 -4.77 -27.09
N VAL A 304 -0.79 -3.74 -26.25
CA VAL A 304 0.39 -3.61 -25.39
C VAL A 304 0.21 -4.48 -24.15
N THR A 305 -0.92 -4.36 -23.46
CA THR A 305 -1.20 -5.14 -22.26
C THR A 305 -1.32 -6.63 -22.54
N SER A 306 -1.95 -7.06 -23.64
CA SER A 306 -2.06 -8.50 -23.98
C SER A 306 -0.68 -9.13 -24.16
N LYS A 307 0.31 -8.39 -24.67
CA LYS A 307 1.69 -8.87 -24.82
C LYS A 307 2.41 -8.99 -23.47
N ILE A 308 2.11 -8.07 -22.54
CA ILE A 308 2.67 -8.04 -21.19
C ILE A 308 2.11 -9.20 -20.35
N THR A 309 0.79 -9.45 -20.43
CA THR A 309 0.11 -10.41 -19.54
C THR A 309 0.16 -11.86 -20.01
N ARG A 310 0.22 -12.11 -21.32
CA ARG A 310 0.22 -13.47 -21.90
C ARG A 310 1.64 -13.99 -22.06
N LEU A 311 2.02 -14.94 -21.20
CA LEU A 311 3.38 -15.49 -21.16
C LEU A 311 3.63 -16.52 -22.27
N LEU A 312 4.90 -16.68 -22.62
CA LEU A 312 5.35 -17.79 -23.47
C LEU A 312 5.54 -19.04 -22.62
N CYS A 313 5.31 -20.20 -23.24
CA CYS A 313 5.68 -21.48 -22.66
C CYS A 313 7.19 -21.46 -22.38
N SER A 314 7.58 -21.82 -21.16
CA SER A 314 8.97 -21.81 -20.74
C SER A 314 9.81 -22.93 -21.36
N ASN A 315 9.19 -23.83 -22.14
CA ASN A 315 9.90 -24.79 -22.99
C ASN A 315 10.36 -24.09 -24.30
N PRO A 316 11.66 -23.79 -24.51
CA PRO A 316 12.10 -22.94 -25.62
C PRO A 316 11.68 -23.41 -27.02
N PRO A 317 11.75 -24.71 -27.37
CA PRO A 317 11.27 -25.23 -28.65
C PRO A 317 9.76 -25.09 -28.88
N CYS A 318 8.95 -24.90 -27.83
CA CYS A 318 7.49 -24.87 -27.96
C CYS A 318 6.98 -23.57 -28.60
N GLY A 319 7.52 -22.43 -28.19
CA GLY A 319 7.15 -21.11 -28.72
C GLY A 319 5.68 -20.67 -28.50
N LYS A 320 4.82 -21.52 -27.93
CA LYS A 320 3.41 -21.22 -27.69
C LYS A 320 3.25 -20.08 -26.68
N ARG A 321 2.23 -19.25 -26.90
CA ARG A 321 1.82 -18.16 -26.00
C ARG A 321 0.48 -18.49 -25.37
N GLU A 322 0.31 -18.08 -24.13
CA GLU A 322 -0.99 -18.10 -23.44
C GLU A 322 -2.08 -17.47 -24.32
N ALA A 323 -3.19 -18.19 -24.53
CA ALA A 323 -4.38 -17.62 -25.17
C ALA A 323 -5.06 -16.62 -24.21
N THR A 324 -5.19 -17.03 -22.95
CA THR A 324 -5.68 -16.21 -21.83
C THR A 324 -4.59 -16.13 -20.76
N ALA A 325 -4.40 -14.95 -20.14
CA ALA A 325 -3.46 -14.82 -19.03
C ALA A 325 -3.77 -15.82 -17.91
N CYS A 326 -2.74 -16.33 -17.23
CA CYS A 326 -2.86 -17.36 -16.18
C CYS A 326 -3.37 -18.74 -16.65
N SER A 327 -3.47 -19.01 -17.96
CA SER A 327 -3.93 -20.31 -18.46
C SER A 327 -2.88 -21.43 -18.35
N TYR A 328 -1.59 -21.09 -18.27
CA TYR A 328 -0.53 -22.07 -18.18
C TYR A 328 -0.25 -22.51 -16.75
N GLN A 329 0.15 -23.77 -16.58
CA GLN A 329 0.48 -24.33 -15.27
C GLN A 329 1.88 -23.87 -14.84
N ALA A 330 1.97 -23.33 -13.63
CA ALA A 330 3.25 -22.98 -13.02
C ALA A 330 4.01 -24.22 -12.56
N CYS A 331 5.34 -24.19 -12.66
CA CYS A 331 6.19 -25.25 -12.14
C CYS A 331 5.96 -25.45 -10.63
N SER A 332 5.65 -26.67 -10.20
CA SER A 332 5.39 -26.95 -8.78
C SER A 332 6.58 -26.70 -7.86
N LYS A 333 7.83 -26.70 -8.38
CA LYS A 333 9.04 -26.53 -7.59
C LYS A 333 9.45 -25.07 -7.42
N CYS A 334 9.69 -24.35 -8.51
CA CYS A 334 10.13 -22.95 -8.44
C CYS A 334 8.97 -21.96 -8.46
N LYS A 335 7.80 -22.34 -8.99
CA LYS A 335 6.65 -21.44 -9.24
C LYS A 335 6.95 -20.28 -10.19
N GLU A 336 8.14 -20.26 -10.81
CA GLU A 336 8.60 -19.15 -11.63
C GLU A 336 8.32 -19.26 -13.12
N VAL A 337 8.36 -20.48 -13.62
CA VAL A 337 8.19 -20.78 -15.04
C VAL A 337 6.82 -21.42 -15.27
N VAL A 338 6.26 -21.18 -16.46
CA VAL A 338 4.91 -21.63 -16.84
C VAL A 338 4.97 -22.48 -18.10
N TYR A 339 4.20 -23.57 -18.13
CA TYR A 339 4.18 -24.50 -19.24
C TYR A 339 2.76 -24.67 -19.79
N CYS A 340 2.66 -24.74 -21.12
CA CYS A 340 1.38 -24.98 -21.79
C CYS A 340 0.84 -26.41 -21.58
N SER A 341 1.71 -27.35 -21.19
CA SER A 341 1.34 -28.74 -20.93
C SER A 341 2.39 -29.45 -20.07
N ARG A 342 1.99 -30.57 -19.46
CA ARG A 342 2.92 -31.44 -18.71
C ARG A 342 4.05 -31.96 -19.60
N ASN A 343 3.77 -32.26 -20.87
CA ASN A 343 4.79 -32.69 -21.83
C ASN A 343 5.87 -31.62 -22.04
N CYS A 344 5.47 -30.35 -22.17
CA CYS A 344 6.44 -29.25 -22.27
C CYS A 344 7.24 -29.05 -21.00
N GLN A 345 6.64 -29.27 -19.82
CA GLN A 345 7.39 -29.22 -18.56
C GLN A 345 8.47 -30.30 -18.52
N VAL A 346 8.11 -31.55 -18.86
CA VAL A 346 9.04 -32.69 -18.84
C VAL A 346 10.13 -32.56 -19.91
N SER A 347 9.78 -32.12 -21.12
CA SER A 347 10.74 -32.03 -22.25
C SER A 347 11.62 -30.78 -22.24
N SER A 348 11.34 -29.81 -21.35
CA SER A 348 12.07 -28.55 -21.35
C SER A 348 13.56 -28.68 -21.01
N ASN A 349 14.01 -29.79 -20.40
CA ASN A 349 15.38 -29.98 -19.89
C ASN A 349 15.93 -28.79 -19.07
N VAL A 350 15.04 -27.88 -18.61
CA VAL A 350 15.39 -26.73 -17.77
C VAL A 350 15.56 -27.26 -16.36
N HIS A 351 16.71 -27.89 -16.10
CA HIS A 351 17.19 -28.17 -14.75
C HIS A 351 17.79 -26.88 -14.18
N PHE A 352 17.36 -26.53 -12.96
CA PHE A 352 17.94 -25.44 -12.18
C PHE A 352 19.47 -25.60 -12.14
N GLY A 353 20.22 -24.63 -12.70
CA GLY A 353 21.70 -24.63 -12.71
C GLY A 353 22.39 -24.93 -14.05
N SER A 354 21.66 -25.18 -15.15
CA SER A 354 22.27 -25.38 -16.48
C SER A 354 22.62 -24.04 -17.17
N PRO A 355 23.80 -23.89 -17.83
CA PRO A 355 24.15 -22.72 -18.63
C PRO A 355 23.25 -22.49 -19.85
N GLN A 356 22.43 -23.49 -20.20
CA GLN A 356 21.44 -23.45 -21.29
C GLN A 356 20.01 -23.17 -20.79
N ALA A 357 19.81 -23.05 -19.48
CA ALA A 357 18.57 -22.46 -18.98
C ALA A 357 18.48 -21.07 -19.61
N PRO A 358 17.36 -20.71 -20.28
CA PRO A 358 17.19 -19.33 -20.69
C PRO A 358 17.40 -18.49 -19.44
N THR A 359 18.42 -17.63 -19.45
CA THR A 359 18.43 -16.49 -18.53
C THR A 359 17.03 -15.92 -18.63
N PRO A 360 16.28 -15.78 -17.52
CA PRO A 360 14.94 -15.23 -17.59
C PRO A 360 15.11 -13.93 -18.35
N ARG A 361 14.59 -13.84 -19.59
CA ARG A 361 14.56 -12.59 -20.34
C ARG A 361 13.62 -11.68 -19.58
N ARG A 362 14.09 -11.06 -18.48
CA ARG A 362 13.28 -10.25 -17.57
C ARG A 362 11.87 -10.82 -17.38
N CYS A 363 11.75 -12.15 -17.27
CA CYS A 363 10.48 -12.81 -17.07
C CYS A 363 10.21 -12.80 -15.57
N PHE A 364 9.61 -11.70 -15.14
CA PHE A 364 8.56 -11.63 -14.12
C PHE A 364 8.83 -12.06 -12.68
N LEU A 365 9.93 -12.74 -12.32
CA LEU A 365 10.09 -13.27 -10.95
C LEU A 365 11.48 -13.09 -10.30
N GLN A 366 12.25 -12.08 -10.71
CA GLN A 366 13.43 -11.67 -9.93
C GLN A 366 13.44 -10.18 -9.62
N VAL A 367 12.72 -9.83 -8.55
CA VAL A 367 13.18 -8.85 -7.57
C VAL A 367 12.94 -9.47 -6.19
N ALA A 368 13.67 -10.52 -5.87
CA ALA A 368 13.68 -11.13 -4.54
C ALA A 368 15.06 -11.71 -4.27
N HIS A 369 16.02 -10.85 -3.94
CA HIS A 369 17.16 -11.26 -3.13
C HIS A 369 16.85 -10.91 -1.68
N TRP A 370 16.37 -11.88 -0.89
CA TRP A 370 17.13 -12.49 0.20
C TRP A 370 16.24 -13.44 1.03
N LYS A 371 16.70 -14.69 1.20
CA LYS A 371 16.18 -15.64 2.19
C LYS A 371 16.67 -15.25 3.58
N LEU A 372 15.81 -15.27 4.57
CA LEU A 372 16.15 -15.89 5.85
C LEU A 372 14.94 -16.74 6.30
N PRO A 373 15.18 -18.04 6.55
CA PRO A 373 15.00 -18.52 7.91
C PRO A 373 16.27 -19.22 8.40
N GLY A 374 16.43 -19.22 9.72
CA GLY A 374 17.58 -19.82 10.39
C GLY A 374 17.86 -21.23 9.90
N ASP A 375 19.08 -21.43 9.44
CA ASP A 375 19.75 -22.72 9.54
C ASP A 375 21.25 -22.42 9.66
N GLU A 376 21.82 -22.89 10.75
CA GLU A 376 23.22 -22.67 11.09
C GLU A 376 24.11 -23.47 10.13
N GLY A 377 25.17 -22.82 9.63
CA GLY A 377 26.38 -23.53 9.19
C GLY A 377 26.67 -23.56 7.69
N HIS A 378 27.36 -22.54 7.18
CA HIS A 378 28.69 -22.70 6.57
C HIS A 378 29.26 -21.34 6.10
N LYS A 379 30.41 -20.96 6.68
CA LYS A 379 31.21 -19.80 6.28
C LYS A 379 31.94 -20.08 4.96
N LYS A 380 31.65 -19.30 3.92
CA LYS A 380 32.61 -18.83 2.90
C LYS A 380 31.95 -17.68 2.11
N LYS A 381 32.28 -16.44 2.48
CA LYS A 381 31.81 -15.24 1.75
C LYS A 381 32.51 -15.18 0.39
N CYS A 382 31.72 -15.13 -0.69
CA CYS A 382 32.23 -15.04 -2.06
C CYS A 382 32.68 -13.60 -2.38
N LYS A 383 33.87 -13.45 -2.97
CA LYS A 383 34.55 -12.18 -3.32
C LYS A 383 33.66 -11.19 -4.10
N ALA A 384 32.68 -11.71 -4.86
CA ALA A 384 31.70 -10.92 -5.62
C ALA A 384 30.77 -10.03 -4.77
N VAL A 385 30.50 -10.38 -3.50
CA VAL A 385 29.66 -9.56 -2.61
C VAL A 385 30.41 -8.31 -2.12
N VAL A 386 31.73 -8.43 -1.93
CA VAL A 386 32.59 -7.31 -1.52
C VAL A 386 32.80 -6.33 -2.69
N ASP A 387 32.86 -6.85 -3.92
CA ASP A 387 33.07 -6.03 -5.12
C ASP A 387 31.80 -5.25 -5.51
N TYR A 388 30.60 -5.78 -5.26
CA TYR A 388 29.32 -5.09 -5.49
C TYR A 388 29.05 -3.94 -4.49
N GLN A 389 29.42 -4.13 -3.22
CA GLN A 389 29.31 -3.06 -2.21
C GLN A 389 30.25 -1.87 -2.51
N LYS A 390 31.46 -2.14 -3.02
CA LYS A 390 32.39 -1.11 -3.51
C LYS A 390 31.90 -0.37 -4.78
N GLN A 391 31.11 -1.05 -5.63
CA GLN A 391 30.49 -0.43 -6.80
C GLN A 391 29.33 0.51 -6.44
N MET A 392 28.60 0.26 -5.34
CA MET A 392 27.54 1.16 -4.88
C MET A 392 28.08 2.41 -4.19
N GLU A 393 29.24 2.35 -3.54
CA GLU A 393 29.90 3.54 -2.94
C GLU A 393 30.46 4.51 -4.00
N THR A 394 30.67 4.06 -5.24
CA THR A 394 31.25 4.86 -6.32
C THR A 394 30.22 5.51 -7.27
N TYR A 395 28.94 5.15 -7.17
CA TYR A 395 27.84 5.75 -7.96
C TYR A 395 27.23 7.03 -7.34
N SER A 396 27.71 7.46 -6.15
CA SER A 396 27.18 8.61 -5.41
C SER A 396 27.88 9.96 -5.73
N THR A 397 28.64 10.08 -6.81
CA THR A 397 29.28 11.36 -7.17
C THR A 397 29.03 11.74 -8.62
N THR A 398 27.94 12.47 -8.86
CA THR A 398 27.89 13.45 -9.95
C THR A 398 27.19 14.72 -9.44
N PRO A 399 27.81 15.91 -9.57
CA PRO A 399 27.38 17.11 -8.87
C PRO A 399 26.24 17.82 -9.63
N GLY A 400 25.17 18.21 -8.92
CA GLY A 400 24.12 19.03 -9.52
C GLY A 400 22.72 18.97 -8.88
N ARG A 401 22.48 18.13 -7.87
CA ARG A 401 21.24 18.18 -7.08
C ARG A 401 21.62 18.47 -5.64
N ALA A 402 21.23 19.64 -5.15
CA ALA A 402 21.25 19.90 -3.71
C ALA A 402 20.42 18.80 -3.04
N PRO A 403 20.92 18.16 -1.97
CA PRO A 403 20.13 17.20 -1.23
C PRO A 403 19.01 18.00 -0.56
N ASN A 404 17.81 17.94 -1.13
CA ASN A 404 16.60 18.24 -0.38
C ASN A 404 16.71 17.42 0.90
N GLN A 405 16.61 18.09 2.03
CA GLN A 405 16.63 17.48 3.35
C GLN A 405 15.65 16.31 3.31
N MET A 406 16.19 15.09 3.21
CA MET A 406 15.43 13.88 3.41
C MET A 406 14.99 13.96 4.87
N GLY A 407 13.79 14.50 5.09
CA GLY A 407 13.03 14.22 6.28
C GLY A 407 13.02 12.71 6.46
N ASP A 408 13.11 12.29 7.72
CA ASP A 408 13.20 10.89 8.13
C ASP A 408 12.31 10.00 7.25
N PRO A 409 12.77 8.78 6.87
CA PRO A 409 11.88 7.80 6.26
C PRO A 409 10.63 7.76 7.13
N PRO A 410 9.41 7.81 6.54
CA PRO A 410 8.21 7.85 7.35
C PRO A 410 8.35 6.73 8.35
N SER A 411 8.31 7.10 9.64
CA SER A 411 7.97 6.16 10.69
C SER A 411 6.53 5.76 10.41
N GLY A 412 6.33 5.01 9.33
CA GLY A 412 5.20 4.15 9.14
C GLY A 412 5.27 3.26 10.34
N PHE A 413 4.51 3.65 11.37
CA PHE A 413 3.95 2.70 12.29
C PHE A 413 3.54 1.51 11.42
N PRO A 414 4.04 0.30 11.71
CA PRO A 414 3.64 -0.84 10.93
C PRO A 414 2.12 -0.80 10.90
N THR A 415 1.54 -0.86 9.71
CA THR A 415 0.10 -1.04 9.44
C THR A 415 -0.47 -2.32 10.08
N ASN A 416 0.26 -2.86 11.06
CA ASN A 416 0.11 -4.14 11.68
C ASN A 416 0.27 -4.06 13.19
N LEU A 417 -0.02 -2.97 13.92
CA LEU A 417 -0.22 -3.16 15.38
C LEU A 417 -1.44 -4.07 15.62
N LEU A 418 -2.48 -3.95 14.80
CA LEU A 418 -3.60 -4.89 14.71
C LEU A 418 -3.15 -6.27 14.21
N LEU A 419 -2.46 -6.31 13.07
CA LEU A 419 -2.08 -7.59 12.44
C LEU A 419 -0.99 -8.31 13.24
N ASP A 420 -0.08 -7.60 13.90
CA ASP A 420 0.97 -8.13 14.78
C ASP A 420 0.39 -8.55 16.14
N ALA A 421 -0.63 -7.84 16.67
CA ALA A 421 -1.42 -8.34 17.80
C ALA A 421 -2.19 -9.61 17.44
N MET A 422 -2.76 -9.69 16.22
CA MET A 422 -3.39 -10.91 15.69
C MET A 422 -2.36 -12.04 15.45
N LYS A 423 -1.13 -11.72 15.04
CA LYS A 423 -0.02 -12.69 14.89
C LYS A 423 0.37 -13.34 16.20
N ALA A 424 0.25 -12.66 17.35
CA ALA A 424 0.53 -13.25 18.66
C ALA A 424 -0.50 -14.32 19.09
N MET A 425 -1.66 -14.40 18.43
CA MET A 425 -2.77 -15.29 18.82
C MET A 425 -2.97 -16.49 17.87
N GLY A 426 -2.33 -16.50 16.70
CA GLY A 426 -2.53 -17.53 15.65
C GLY A 426 -1.70 -18.82 15.82
N GLY A 427 -1.25 -19.13 17.03
CA GLY A 427 -0.49 -20.34 17.36
C GLY A 427 -1.31 -21.33 18.18
N GLY A 428 -2.42 -21.84 17.63
CA GLY A 428 -3.25 -22.85 18.28
C GLY A 428 -4.19 -23.47 17.26
N GLY A 429 -3.76 -24.60 16.68
CA GLY A 429 -4.59 -25.35 15.74
C GLY A 429 -5.80 -25.99 16.40
N ILE A 430 -6.84 -26.16 15.60
CA ILE A 430 -7.56 -27.42 15.46
C ILE A 430 -7.72 -27.66 13.97
#